data_AF-A0A532AR32-F1
#
_entry.id   AF-A0A532AR32-F1
#
_cell.length_a   1.000
_cell.length_b   1.000
_cell.length_c   1.000
_cell.angle_alpha   90.00
_cell.angle_beta   90.00
_cell.angle_gamma   90.00
#
_symmetry.space_group_name_H-M   'P 1'
#
loop_
_entity.id
_entity.type
_entity.pdbx_description
1 polymer ?
#
loop_
_entity_poly.entity_id
_entity_poly.type
_entity_poly.pdbx_seq_one_letter_code
_entity_poly.pdbx_strand_id
1 'polypeptide(L)' 'MAPFAGSFYSLTGGVNYYAHSNITIRPEIRYDWFTGGRNPYNGGHNDNQLLVAINAYLQF' A
#
# COMPACT_ATOMS: atom_id res chain seq x y z
N MET A 1 -25.84 -0.04 -1.78
CA MET A 1 -24.83 0.65 -0.97
C MET A 1 -24.62 2.05 -1.56
N ALA A 2 -24.77 3.11 -0.79
CA ALA A 2 -24.54 4.48 -1.28
C ALA A 2 -23.04 4.67 -1.63
N PRO A 3 -22.71 5.44 -2.70
CA PRO A 3 -21.33 5.73 -3.06
C PRO A 3 -20.61 6.49 -1.95
N PHE A 4 -19.32 6.23 -1.76
CA PHE A 4 -18.49 7.00 -0.83
C PHE A 4 -18.33 8.42 -1.38
N ALA A 5 -18.90 9.41 -0.70
CA ALA A 5 -18.73 10.82 -1.05
C ALA A 5 -17.40 11.32 -0.48
N GLY A 6 -16.35 11.30 -1.30
CA GLY A 6 -15.00 11.75 -0.95
C GLY A 6 -13.94 11.34 -1.96
N SER A 7 -12.68 11.57 -1.62
CA SER A 7 -11.52 11.27 -2.47
C SER A 7 -10.62 10.22 -1.80
N PHE A 8 -10.21 9.23 -2.58
CA PHE A 8 -9.20 8.25 -2.17
C PHE A 8 -7.83 8.71 -2.63
N TYR A 9 -6.87 8.70 -1.70
CA TYR A 9 -5.48 8.98 -1.95
C TYR A 9 -4.64 7.77 -1.57
N SER A 10 -3.58 7.56 -2.33
CA SER A 10 -2.65 6.46 -2.13
C SER A 10 -1.24 6.97 -2.35
N LEU A 11 -0.35 6.66 -1.41
CA LEU A 11 1.07 6.94 -1.49
C LEU A 11 1.82 5.62 -1.34
N THR A 12 2.60 5.27 -2.36
CA THR A 12 3.42 4.07 -2.36
C THR A 12 4.89 4.46 -2.45
N GLY A 13 5.70 3.91 -1.55
CA GLY A 13 7.16 4.01 -1.59
C GLY A 13 7.76 2.61 -1.60
N GLY A 14 8.65 2.33 -2.55
CA GLY A 14 9.34 1.05 -2.64
C GLY A 14 10.82 1.25 -2.92
N VAL A 15 11.65 0.34 -2.40
CA VAL A 15 13.09 0.33 -2.65
C VAL A 15 13.43 -0.97 -3.37
N ASN A 16 14.17 -0.89 -4.48
CA ASN A 16 14.75 -2.09 -5.10
C ASN A 16 16.14 -2.31 -4.53
N TYR A 17 16.31 -3.41 -3.81
CA TYR A 17 17.58 -3.83 -3.22
C TYR A 17 18.14 -5.04 -3.98
N TYR A 18 19.31 -4.85 -4.58
CA TYR A 18 20.03 -5.89 -5.32
C TYR A 18 21.10 -6.50 -4.41
N ALA A 19 20.72 -7.54 -3.67
CA ALA A 19 21.63 -8.24 -2.75
C ALA A 19 22.70 -9.03 -3.52
N HIS A 20 22.31 -9.57 -4.67
CA HIS A 20 23.19 -10.31 -5.58
C HIS A 20 22.70 -10.15 -7.02
N SER A 21 23.52 -10.53 -8.00
CA SER A 21 23.12 -10.51 -9.43
C SER A 21 21.88 -11.33 -9.73
N ASN A 22 21.58 -12.32 -8.88
CA ASN A 22 20.48 -13.26 -9.04
C ASN A 22 19.36 -13.05 -8.01
N ILE A 23 19.53 -12.10 -7.08
CA ILE A 23 18.61 -11.87 -5.95
C ILE A 23 18.26 -10.39 -5.90
N THR A 24 16.99 -10.10 -6.16
CA THR A 24 16.42 -8.76 -5.97
C THR A 24 15.33 -8.81 -4.92
N ILE A 25 15.42 -7.95 -3.91
CA ILE A 25 14.43 -7.78 -2.86
C ILE A 25 13.81 -6.40 -3.02
N ARG A 26 12.49 -6.30 -3.04
CA ARG A 26 11.75 -5.05 -3.14
C ARG A 26 10.80 -4.90 -1.96
N PRO A 27 11.26 -4.33 -0.83
CA PRO A 27 10.35 -3.82 0.19
C PRO A 27 9.51 -2.67 -0.38
N GLU A 28 8.23 -2.67 -0.02
CA GLU A 28 7.25 -1.68 -0.44
C GLU A 28 6.37 -1.31 0.76
N ILE A 29 6.11 -0.02 0.92
CA ILE A 29 5.19 0.53 1.90
C ILE A 29 4.16 1.33 1.14
N ARG A 30 2.89 1.11 1.46
CA ARG A 30 1.77 1.80 0.85
C ARG A 30 0.87 2.35 1.94
N TYR A 31 0.59 3.64 1.86
CA TYR A 31 -0.31 4.34 2.74
C TYR A 31 -1.50 4.86 1.92
N ASP A 32 -2.68 4.36 2.25
CA ASP A 32 -3.94 4.77 1.64
C ASP A 32 -4.73 5.58 2.66
N TRP A 33 -5.33 6.68 2.22
CA TRP A 33 -6.26 7.46 3.06
C TRP A 33 -7.41 8.01 2.23
N PHE A 34 -8.54 8.17 2.89
CA PHE A 34 -9.77 8.66 2.29
C PHE A 34 -10.18 9.94 2.99
N THR A 35 -10.49 10.96 2.21
CA THR A 35 -11.05 12.21 2.72
C THR A 35 -12.51 12.31 2.28
N GLY A 36 -13.43 12.20 3.23
CA GLY A 36 -14.86 12.26 2.96
C GLY A 36 -15.70 12.01 4.20
N GLY A 37 -17.02 11.97 4.04
CA GLY A 37 -17.96 11.85 5.16
C GLY A 37 -18.10 10.44 5.75
N ARG A 38 -17.24 9.48 5.37
CA ARG A 38 -17.34 8.08 5.79
C ARG A 38 -15.94 7.46 5.85
N ASN A 39 -15.78 6.46 6.70
CA ASN A 39 -14.54 5.72 6.87
C ASN A 39 -14.63 4.41 6.04
N PRO A 40 -13.82 4.22 4.99
CA PRO A 40 -13.90 3.02 4.15
C PRO A 40 -13.03 1.86 4.66
N TYR A 41 -12.08 2.11 5.57
CA TYR A 41 -11.15 1.11 6.07
C TYR A 41 -11.57 0.57 7.45
N ASN A 42 -11.05 -0.62 7.80
CA ASN A 42 -11.33 -1.30 9.06
C ASN A 42 -12.83 -1.40 9.41
N GLY A 43 -13.67 -1.75 8.43
CA GLY A 43 -15.11 -1.93 8.64
C GLY A 43 -15.92 -0.65 8.94
N GLY A 44 -15.34 0.54 8.71
CA GLY A 44 -16.03 1.80 9.03
C GLY A 44 -15.39 2.61 10.15
N HIS A 45 -14.27 2.17 10.71
CA HIS A 45 -13.63 2.81 11.85
C HIS A 45 -12.40 3.66 11.48
N ASN A 46 -11.81 3.41 10.31
CA ASN A 46 -10.59 4.11 9.89
C ASN A 46 -10.78 4.75 8.52
N ASP A 47 -10.29 5.97 8.38
CA ASP A 47 -10.18 6.69 7.12
C ASP A 47 -8.84 6.44 6.42
N ASN A 48 -7.91 5.72 7.06
CA ASN A 48 -6.61 5.34 6.50
C ASN A 48 -6.27 3.85 6.66
N GLN A 49 -5.30 3.40 5.86
CA GLN A 49 -4.73 2.06 5.89
C GLN A 49 -3.24 2.10 5.54
N LEU A 50 -2.41 1.42 6.32
CA LEU A 50 -0.99 1.21 6.03
C LEU A 50 -0.76 -0.26 5.66
N LEU A 51 -0.07 -0.49 4.55
CA LEU A 51 0.32 -1.80 4.06
C LEU A 51 1.84 -1.84 3.89
N VAL A 52 2.46 -2.91 4.39
CA VAL A 52 3.88 -3.19 4.20
C VAL A 52 3.98 -4.51 3.45
N ALA A 53 4.74 -4.52 2.36
CA ALA A 53 4.96 -5.66 1.49
C ALA A 53 6.44 -5.87 1.24
N ILE A 54 6.81 -7.11 0.93
CA ILE A 54 8.15 -7.46 0.47
C ILE A 54 8.01 -8.42 -0.71
N ASN A 55 8.65 -8.07 -1.81
CA ASN A 55 8.75 -8.93 -2.98
C ASN A 55 10.19 -9.43 -3.10
N ALA A 56 10.39 -10.67 -3.50
CA ALA A 56 11.71 -11.22 -3.78
C ALA A 56 11.71 -11.93 -5.13
N TYR A 57 12.73 -11.66 -5.93
CA TYR A 57 12.97 -12.28 -7.23
C TYR A 57 14.28 -13.07 -7.14
N LEU A 58 14.21 -14.34 -7.49
CA LEU A 58 15.35 -15.25 -7.59
C LEU A 58 15.46 -15.75 -9.02
N GLN A 59 16.63 -15.58 -9.63
CA GLN A 59 16.91 -16.02 -11.00
C GLN A 59 17.94 -17.15 -10.98
N PHE A 60 17.59 -18.29 -11.59
CA PHE A 60 18.41 -19.51 -11.68
C PHE A 60 19.09 -19.61 -13.04
#